data_AF-A0A6I2G393-F1
#
_entry.id   AF-A0A6I2G393-F1
#
_cell.length_a   1.000
_cell.length_b   1.000
_cell.length_c   1.000
_cell.angle_alpha   90.00
_cell.angle_beta   90.00
_cell.angle_gamma   90.00
#
_symmetry.space_group_name_H-M   'P 1'
#
loop_
_entity.id
_entity.type
_entity.pdbx_description
1 polymer ?
#
loop_
_entity_poly.entity_id
_entity_poly.type
_entity_poly.pdbx_seq_one_letter_code
_entity_poly.pdbx_strand_id
1 'polypeptide(L)'
;MNSFGDRATRAVSSMQWAAWADALGWISELTSPENLRRRTKGRPLLEPFAWQRQIGGRSGVRVDLPAGCYSDDTQLRLATARAITSHGFDVEAFSRIELPVWQSYALGGGRATKAAAAAMSKHNANWAANFYKNWEHAGGNGVAMRIQPHVYAATDPISLDHLDDVIKNGVVTHGHPNALVGAVLHAVALTFSLAEGIPPQPEYWSVILDSTRHAFIAFERCPELAGYWRPRWEATVGEKLGRAWNNTIDSAEHLFQTALPAYDAMRRARDREEAADGYEKLVSALELDNAAIRGSGLSTSVAAIVLSSAFPDNPAQAALLAAARLDTDTDTIATMAAAIVAAANPRDLVSPVLDADYIADEARRLTRIATRQASVDFAYPDLLYWVPPKSGLDSVGTIDEELVLAGLGWLSPRGETYDARSARWRWMKTSFGATMLVKYRANLPALPQNNHPAGARTTATAETEMLAGHLLPDGATTNDEGALFPRPTRNSREPRANDTVDSRRILDWLAVQGYDDTSVGYALRRVIESGTPTQLSELLNGLRHALRSRPTDRELQ
;
A
#
# COMPACT_ATOMS: atom_id res chain seq x y z
N MET A 1 -8.52 -3.47 25.09
CA MET A 1 -8.72 -2.56 23.93
C MET A 1 -9.65 -3.23 22.93
N ASN A 2 -10.52 -2.50 22.23
CA ASN A 2 -11.32 -3.08 21.14
C ASN A 2 -10.39 -3.60 20.03
N SER A 3 -10.73 -4.71 19.36
CA SER A 3 -9.91 -5.37 18.32
C SER A 3 -9.45 -4.40 17.21
N PHE A 4 -10.29 -3.42 16.86
CA PHE A 4 -9.91 -2.33 15.94
C PHE A 4 -8.76 -1.46 16.46
N GLY A 5 -8.81 -1.05 17.73
CA GLY A 5 -7.84 -0.12 18.31
C GLY A 5 -6.44 -0.71 18.36
N ASP A 6 -6.34 -2.00 18.69
CA ASP A 6 -5.05 -2.71 18.67
C ASP A 6 -4.49 -2.82 17.25
N ARG A 7 -5.29 -3.29 16.29
CA ARG A 7 -4.89 -3.41 14.89
C ARG A 7 -4.47 -2.07 14.28
N ALA A 8 -5.21 -0.99 14.57
CA ALA A 8 -4.90 0.36 14.10
C ALA A 8 -3.55 0.84 14.64
N THR A 9 -3.29 0.66 15.94
CA THR A 9 -2.01 1.02 16.57
C THR A 9 -0.84 0.28 15.92
N ARG A 10 -1.01 -1.01 15.64
CA ARG A 10 0.01 -1.84 14.98
C ARG A 10 0.26 -1.45 13.53
N ALA A 11 -0.79 -1.18 12.75
CA ALA A 11 -0.66 -0.69 11.38
C ALA A 11 0.00 0.70 11.33
N VAL A 12 -0.37 1.62 12.22
CA VAL A 12 0.24 2.95 12.33
C VAL A 12 1.72 2.83 12.67
N SER A 13 2.06 2.07 13.71
CA SER A 13 3.45 1.87 14.12
C SER A 13 4.28 1.26 13.00
N SER A 14 3.76 0.19 12.36
CA SER A 14 4.43 -0.46 11.22
C SER A 14 4.69 0.50 10.05
N MET A 15 3.68 1.26 9.62
CA MET A 15 3.83 2.16 8.47
C MET A 15 4.74 3.36 8.76
N GLN A 16 4.69 3.90 9.98
CA GLN A 16 5.58 4.99 10.42
C GLN A 16 7.03 4.51 10.56
N TRP A 17 7.26 3.35 11.17
CA TRP A 17 8.61 2.78 11.29
C TRP A 17 9.20 2.42 9.94
N ALA A 18 8.38 1.91 9.01
CA ALA A 18 8.81 1.68 7.64
C ALA A 18 9.27 2.99 6.98
N ALA A 19 8.51 4.07 7.11
CA ALA A 19 8.88 5.38 6.55
C ALA A 19 10.11 6.00 7.22
N TRP A 20 10.23 5.85 8.55
CA TRP A 20 11.39 6.33 9.31
C TRP A 20 12.67 5.59 8.90
N ALA A 21 12.59 4.27 8.74
CA ALA A 21 13.72 3.43 8.37
C ALA A 21 14.16 3.64 6.92
N ASP A 22 13.21 3.89 6.01
CA ASP A 22 13.48 4.39 4.65
C ASP A 22 14.25 5.73 4.73
N ALA A 23 13.71 6.73 5.43
CA ALA A 23 14.36 8.04 5.56
C ALA A 23 15.76 7.97 6.16
N LEU A 24 16.02 7.02 7.07
CA LEU A 24 17.33 6.74 7.64
C LEU A 24 18.27 6.10 6.61
N GLY A 25 17.86 4.97 6.03
CA GLY A 25 18.68 4.18 5.11
C GLY A 25 18.96 4.91 3.79
N TRP A 26 18.11 5.85 3.39
CA TRP A 26 18.30 6.61 2.16
C TRP A 26 19.49 7.58 2.23
N ILE A 27 19.87 7.99 3.45
CA ILE A 27 21.07 8.82 3.68
C ILE A 27 22.35 8.05 3.36
N SER A 28 22.37 6.73 3.60
CA SER A 28 23.49 5.81 3.34
C SER A 28 23.44 5.11 1.98
N GLU A 29 22.32 5.21 1.28
CA GLU A 29 22.08 4.51 0.02
C GLU A 29 23.07 4.93 -1.08
N LEU A 30 23.64 3.91 -1.75
CA LEU A 30 24.52 4.00 -2.92
C LEU A 30 25.59 5.12 -2.80
N THR A 31 26.28 5.16 -1.66
CA THR A 31 27.24 6.22 -1.37
C THR A 31 28.56 5.69 -0.78
N SER A 32 29.63 6.47 -0.94
CA SER A 32 30.93 6.15 -0.35
C SER A 32 31.01 6.63 1.11
N PRO A 33 31.90 6.06 1.94
CA PRO A 33 32.09 6.50 3.32
C PRO A 33 32.38 8.00 3.45
N GLU A 34 33.15 8.57 2.53
CA GLU A 34 33.44 10.01 2.50
C GLU A 34 32.18 10.84 2.22
N ASN A 35 31.39 10.42 1.23
CA ASN A 35 30.14 11.10 0.90
C ASN A 35 29.12 10.98 2.05
N LEU A 36 29.04 9.83 2.73
CA LEU A 36 28.22 9.66 3.92
C LEU A 36 28.65 10.62 5.03
N ARG A 37 29.97 10.72 5.32
CA ARG A 37 30.49 11.72 6.29
C ARG A 37 30.10 13.14 5.90
N ARG A 38 30.07 13.47 4.61
CA ARG A 38 29.60 14.78 4.12
C ARG A 38 28.09 14.97 4.31
N ARG A 39 27.26 13.97 3.98
CA ARG A 39 25.80 13.99 4.16
C ARG A 39 25.43 14.16 5.65
N THR A 40 26.12 13.43 6.52
CA THR A 40 25.92 13.45 7.98
C THR A 40 26.55 14.65 8.69
N LYS A 41 27.44 15.39 8.01
CA LYS A 41 28.33 16.38 8.62
C LYS A 41 29.18 15.79 9.76
N GLY A 42 29.60 14.53 9.61
CA GLY A 42 30.38 13.80 10.61
C GLY A 42 29.59 13.24 11.80
N ARG A 43 28.28 13.44 11.86
CA ARG A 43 27.42 12.88 12.92
C ARG A 43 27.19 11.37 12.70
N PRO A 44 27.02 10.58 13.76
CA PRO A 44 26.64 9.18 13.60
C PRO A 44 25.22 9.06 13.01
N LEU A 45 25.00 8.07 12.14
CA LEU A 45 23.70 7.81 11.51
C LEU A 45 22.79 7.05 12.49
N LEU A 46 22.25 7.75 13.49
CA LEU A 46 21.36 7.19 14.50
C LEU A 46 19.89 7.58 14.32
N GLU A 47 19.64 8.61 13.50
CA GLU A 47 18.33 9.14 13.19
C GLU A 47 18.34 9.83 11.82
N PRO A 48 17.19 9.95 11.14
CA PRO A 48 17.05 10.79 9.95
C PRO A 48 17.32 12.26 10.31
N PHE A 49 18.15 12.93 9.52
CA PHE A 49 18.39 14.37 9.66
C PHE A 49 18.34 15.05 8.29
N ALA A 50 18.23 16.38 8.28
CA ALA A 50 18.26 17.16 7.05
C ALA A 50 19.63 17.06 6.36
N TRP A 51 19.62 16.90 5.03
CA TRP A 51 20.82 16.71 4.21
C TRP A 51 20.59 17.21 2.78
N GLN A 52 21.63 17.18 1.94
CA GLN A 52 21.55 17.65 0.57
C GLN A 52 21.81 16.52 -0.43
N ARG A 53 21.00 16.46 -1.49
CA ARG A 53 21.17 15.49 -2.59
C ARG A 53 21.02 16.19 -3.95
N GLN A 54 21.74 15.68 -4.94
CA GLN A 54 21.53 16.03 -6.34
C GLN A 54 20.31 15.25 -6.86
N ILE A 55 19.24 15.94 -7.28
CA ILE A 55 17.99 15.38 -7.79
C ILE A 55 17.81 15.73 -9.26
N GLY A 56 17.29 14.82 -10.08
CA GLY A 56 17.07 15.04 -11.52
C GLY A 56 18.23 14.62 -12.43
N GLY A 57 19.15 13.79 -11.93
CA GLY A 57 20.28 13.26 -12.69
C GLY A 57 21.45 14.26 -12.82
N ARG A 58 22.33 14.03 -13.80
CA ARG A 58 23.58 14.81 -13.99
C ARG A 58 23.33 16.32 -14.21
N SER A 59 22.22 16.66 -14.87
CA SER A 59 21.78 18.04 -15.12
C SER A 59 20.74 18.53 -14.12
N GLY A 60 20.61 17.83 -12.99
CA GLY A 60 19.63 18.13 -11.96
C GLY A 60 20.00 19.34 -11.09
N VAL A 61 19.31 19.45 -9.97
CA VAL A 61 19.53 20.48 -8.93
C VAL A 61 20.02 19.86 -7.64
N ARG A 62 20.80 20.63 -6.86
CA ARG A 62 21.14 20.25 -5.48
C ARG A 62 20.07 20.80 -4.56
N VAL A 63 19.38 19.90 -3.86
CA VAL A 63 18.18 20.20 -3.06
C VAL A 63 18.43 19.91 -1.60
N ASP A 64 17.88 20.75 -0.73
CA ASP A 64 17.81 20.48 0.71
C ASP A 64 16.63 19.54 0.99
N LEU A 65 16.96 18.38 1.54
CA LEU A 65 16.02 17.38 2.00
C LEU A 65 15.78 17.61 3.50
N PRO A 66 14.52 17.78 3.94
CA PRO A 66 14.21 17.96 5.36
C PRO A 66 14.55 16.70 6.16
N ALA A 67 14.68 16.84 7.48
CA ALA A 67 14.82 15.68 8.35
C ALA A 67 13.59 14.77 8.22
N GLY A 68 13.81 13.46 8.23
CA GLY A 68 12.74 12.48 8.03
C GLY A 68 12.22 12.37 6.59
N CYS A 69 12.87 13.01 5.61
CA CYS A 69 12.53 12.86 4.19
C CYS A 69 12.77 11.41 3.73
N TYR A 70 11.73 10.77 3.23
CA TYR A 70 11.72 9.40 2.73
C TYR A 70 11.92 9.32 1.21
N SER A 71 12.27 8.13 0.70
CA SER A 71 12.58 7.83 -0.70
C SER A 71 11.36 7.37 -1.51
N ASP A 72 11.60 6.76 -2.67
CA ASP A 72 10.56 6.12 -3.46
C ASP A 72 9.84 4.96 -2.78
N ASP A 73 10.48 4.31 -1.79
CA ASP A 73 9.87 3.24 -0.99
C ASP A 73 8.57 3.72 -0.35
N THR A 74 8.65 4.77 0.46
CA THR A 74 7.47 5.33 1.13
C THR A 74 6.56 6.08 0.17
N GLN A 75 7.10 6.75 -0.86
CA GLN A 75 6.27 7.42 -1.87
C GLN A 75 5.34 6.44 -2.59
N LEU A 76 5.87 5.28 -3.02
CA LEU A 76 5.11 4.25 -3.72
C LEU A 76 4.26 3.40 -2.77
N ARG A 77 4.66 3.28 -1.49
CA ARG A 77 3.80 2.73 -0.44
C ARG A 77 2.56 3.59 -0.23
N LEU A 78 2.72 4.91 -0.14
CA LEU A 78 1.59 5.85 -0.01
C LEU A 78 0.72 5.87 -1.27
N ALA A 79 1.31 5.76 -2.46
CA ALA A 79 0.57 5.58 -3.71
C ALA A 79 -0.26 4.29 -3.70
N THR A 80 0.33 3.18 -3.23
CA THR A 80 -0.39 1.91 -3.07
C THR A 80 -1.51 2.04 -2.04
N ALA A 81 -1.26 2.72 -0.91
CA ALA A 81 -2.28 2.95 0.11
C ALA A 81 -3.50 3.69 -0.47
N ARG A 82 -3.29 4.83 -1.14
CA ARG A 82 -4.38 5.62 -1.74
C ARG A 82 -5.22 4.82 -2.74
N ALA A 83 -4.58 3.96 -3.53
CA ALA A 83 -5.25 3.10 -4.50
C ALA A 83 -6.04 1.92 -3.87
N ILE A 84 -5.94 1.69 -2.56
CA ILE A 84 -6.78 0.70 -1.86
C ILE A 84 -8.05 1.40 -1.36
N THR A 85 -9.19 0.87 -1.78
CA THR A 85 -10.53 1.39 -1.46
C THR A 85 -11.28 0.42 -0.56
N SER A 86 -12.45 0.83 -0.09
CA SER A 86 -13.43 -0.05 0.57
C SER A 86 -13.84 -1.28 -0.27
N HIS A 87 -13.59 -1.27 -1.58
CA HIS A 87 -13.88 -2.36 -2.53
C HIS A 87 -12.65 -3.22 -2.89
N GLY A 88 -11.48 -2.94 -2.28
CA GLY A 88 -10.22 -3.61 -2.59
C GLY A 88 -9.24 -2.71 -3.35
N PHE A 89 -8.14 -3.30 -3.83
CA PHE A 89 -7.11 -2.57 -4.56
C PHE A 89 -7.56 -2.21 -5.99
N ASP A 90 -7.60 -0.90 -6.27
CA ASP A 90 -7.80 -0.37 -7.60
C ASP A 90 -6.46 -0.33 -8.37
N VAL A 91 -6.19 -1.44 -9.07
CA VAL A 91 -4.99 -1.58 -9.91
C VAL A 91 -4.96 -0.58 -11.08
N GLU A 92 -6.12 -0.13 -11.56
CA GLU A 92 -6.20 0.86 -12.63
C GLU A 92 -5.82 2.24 -12.11
N ALA A 93 -6.36 2.67 -10.97
CA ALA A 93 -5.95 3.93 -10.34
C ALA A 93 -4.45 3.94 -10.02
N PHE A 94 -3.91 2.85 -9.46
CA PHE A 94 -2.48 2.72 -9.19
C PHE A 94 -1.63 2.82 -10.47
N SER A 95 -1.99 2.05 -11.51
CA SER A 95 -1.18 1.95 -12.72
C SER A 95 -1.34 3.15 -13.65
N ARG A 96 -2.53 3.74 -13.76
CA ARG A 96 -2.87 4.80 -14.73
C ARG A 96 -2.68 6.20 -14.18
N ILE A 97 -2.81 6.41 -12.87
CA ILE A 97 -2.75 7.73 -12.24
C ILE A 97 -1.51 7.82 -11.35
N GLU A 98 -1.47 7.04 -10.27
CA GLU A 98 -0.42 7.14 -9.26
C GLU A 98 0.98 6.96 -9.85
N LEU A 99 1.22 5.87 -10.55
CA LEU A 99 2.55 5.53 -11.06
C LEU A 99 3.05 6.51 -12.14
N PRO A 100 2.25 6.95 -13.14
CA PRO A 100 2.66 7.99 -14.09
C PRO A 100 2.95 9.33 -13.42
N VAL A 101 2.08 9.77 -12.49
CA VAL A 101 2.20 11.07 -11.80
C VAL A 101 3.37 11.05 -10.81
N TRP A 102 3.69 9.91 -10.20
CA TRP A 102 4.86 9.74 -9.32
C TRP A 102 6.17 10.18 -9.95
N GLN A 103 6.32 10.07 -11.28
CA GLN A 103 7.51 10.57 -11.99
C GLN A 103 7.78 12.07 -11.77
N SER A 104 6.77 12.85 -11.39
CA SER A 104 6.90 14.27 -11.09
C SER A 104 7.52 14.55 -9.71
N TYR A 105 7.41 13.62 -8.76
CA TYR A 105 7.93 13.80 -7.40
C TYR A 105 8.85 12.67 -6.92
N ALA A 106 9.25 11.77 -7.81
CA ALA A 106 10.10 10.63 -7.51
C ALA A 106 11.44 11.02 -6.86
N LEU A 107 11.66 10.53 -5.64
CA LEU A 107 12.89 10.68 -4.86
C LEU A 107 13.62 9.35 -4.76
N GLY A 108 14.30 8.96 -5.84
CA GLY A 108 14.88 7.63 -5.97
C GLY A 108 14.28 6.93 -7.18
N GLY A 109 13.99 5.64 -7.11
CA GLY A 109 13.31 4.89 -8.16
C GLY A 109 14.25 4.02 -8.97
N GLY A 110 14.09 2.70 -8.83
CA GLY A 110 14.73 1.69 -9.67
C GLY A 110 14.40 1.84 -11.16
N ARG A 111 15.29 1.33 -12.02
CA ARG A 111 15.14 1.41 -13.49
C ARG A 111 13.84 0.77 -13.98
N ALA A 112 13.46 -0.38 -13.41
CA ALA A 112 12.23 -1.10 -13.75
C ALA A 112 10.99 -0.28 -13.44
N THR A 113 10.84 0.21 -12.21
CA THR A 113 9.70 1.03 -11.77
C THR A 113 9.54 2.29 -12.62
N LYS A 114 10.64 2.99 -12.93
CA LYS A 114 10.60 4.17 -13.81
C LYS A 114 10.21 3.82 -15.25
N ALA A 115 10.70 2.70 -15.78
CA ALA A 115 10.33 2.23 -17.11
C ALA A 115 8.85 1.85 -17.17
N ALA A 116 8.33 1.20 -16.12
CA ALA A 116 6.92 0.88 -15.97
C ALA A 116 6.05 2.15 -15.91
N ALA A 117 6.44 3.15 -15.10
CA ALA A 117 5.74 4.43 -15.02
C ALA A 117 5.67 5.14 -16.38
N ALA A 118 6.78 5.19 -17.11
CA ALA A 118 6.82 5.74 -18.46
C ALA A 118 5.96 4.94 -19.45
N ALA A 119 5.92 3.61 -19.32
CA ALA A 119 5.07 2.76 -20.15
C ALA A 119 3.58 2.98 -19.87
N MET A 120 3.19 3.15 -18.60
CA MET A 120 1.82 3.43 -18.17
C MET A 120 1.35 4.84 -18.53
N SER A 121 2.27 5.75 -18.84
CA SER A 121 1.96 7.10 -19.33
C SER A 121 1.37 7.11 -20.76
N LYS A 122 1.29 5.97 -21.44
CA LYS A 122 0.69 5.85 -22.78
C LYS A 122 -0.83 5.77 -22.69
N HIS A 123 -1.52 6.39 -23.65
CA HIS A 123 -2.99 6.46 -23.67
C HIS A 123 -3.67 5.09 -23.55
N ASN A 124 -3.18 4.06 -24.26
CA ASN A 124 -3.74 2.71 -24.29
C ASN A 124 -3.02 1.71 -23.38
N ALA A 125 -2.24 2.20 -22.40
CA ALA A 125 -1.57 1.29 -21.47
C ALA A 125 -2.57 0.57 -20.58
N ASN A 126 -2.34 -0.72 -20.38
CA ASN A 126 -3.10 -1.60 -19.50
C ASN A 126 -2.11 -2.25 -18.53
N TRP A 127 -2.48 -2.34 -17.25
CA TRP A 127 -1.61 -2.84 -16.18
C TRP A 127 -1.15 -4.28 -16.38
N ALA A 128 -1.98 -5.13 -17.01
CA ALA A 128 -1.66 -6.50 -17.37
C ALA A 128 -0.94 -6.60 -18.73
N ALA A 129 -0.78 -5.49 -19.47
CA ALA A 129 -0.06 -5.38 -20.73
C ALA A 129 1.13 -4.41 -20.65
N ASN A 130 1.82 -4.42 -19.52
CA ASN A 130 2.84 -3.47 -19.11
C ASN A 130 4.26 -3.84 -19.59
N PHE A 131 4.36 -4.48 -20.76
CA PHE A 131 5.56 -5.15 -21.28
C PHE A 131 6.60 -4.18 -21.86
N TYR A 132 7.23 -3.37 -21.01
CA TYR A 132 8.32 -2.47 -21.41
C TYR A 132 9.62 -3.26 -21.69
N LYS A 133 10.63 -2.57 -22.23
CA LYS A 133 11.91 -3.22 -22.57
C LYS A 133 12.57 -3.85 -21.34
N ASN A 134 12.91 -5.15 -21.42
CA ASN A 134 13.54 -5.94 -20.36
C ASN A 134 12.67 -6.10 -19.10
N TRP A 135 11.34 -6.08 -19.22
CA TRP A 135 10.42 -6.22 -18.10
C TRP A 135 10.58 -7.58 -17.38
N GLU A 136 10.83 -8.63 -18.15
CA GLU A 136 11.07 -10.00 -17.68
C GLU A 136 12.33 -10.11 -16.81
N HIS A 137 13.28 -9.18 -16.96
CA HIS A 137 14.51 -9.09 -16.17
C HIS A 137 14.39 -8.14 -14.96
N ALA A 138 13.20 -7.57 -14.71
CA ALA A 138 12.97 -6.70 -13.56
C ALA A 138 12.81 -7.50 -12.27
N GLY A 139 13.93 -7.91 -11.67
CA GLY A 139 14.03 -8.69 -10.42
C GLY A 139 14.30 -7.90 -9.15
N GLY A 140 14.19 -6.57 -9.20
CA GLY A 140 14.44 -5.70 -8.06
C GLY A 140 13.36 -5.75 -6.97
N ASN A 141 13.68 -5.23 -5.78
CA ASN A 141 12.80 -5.11 -4.62
C ASN A 141 11.72 -4.02 -4.71
N GLY A 142 11.62 -3.32 -5.85
CA GLY A 142 10.71 -2.20 -6.05
C GLY A 142 9.23 -2.51 -5.76
N VAL A 143 8.84 -3.78 -5.84
CA VAL A 143 7.52 -4.26 -5.41
C VAL A 143 7.46 -4.45 -3.89
N ALA A 144 8.39 -5.22 -3.32
CA ALA A 144 8.40 -5.57 -1.90
C ALA A 144 8.39 -4.33 -0.99
N MET A 145 9.09 -3.27 -1.38
CA MET A 145 9.18 -2.04 -0.60
C MET A 145 7.84 -1.31 -0.40
N ARG A 146 6.84 -1.55 -1.27
CA ARG A 146 5.58 -0.79 -1.33
C ARG A 146 4.30 -1.58 -1.05
N ILE A 147 4.37 -2.90 -0.83
CA ILE A 147 3.16 -3.75 -0.74
C ILE A 147 2.49 -3.77 0.64
N GLN A 148 3.11 -3.19 1.67
CA GLN A 148 2.62 -3.26 3.04
C GLN A 148 1.15 -2.81 3.22
N PRO A 149 0.64 -1.80 2.48
CA PRO A 149 -0.76 -1.39 2.58
C PRO A 149 -1.78 -2.50 2.31
N HIS A 150 -1.47 -3.48 1.45
CA HIS A 150 -2.35 -4.63 1.18
C HIS A 150 -2.55 -5.48 2.45
N VAL A 151 -1.50 -5.61 3.27
CA VAL A 151 -1.55 -6.32 4.56
C VAL A 151 -2.37 -5.53 5.57
N TYR A 152 -2.17 -4.21 5.63
CA TYR A 152 -2.91 -3.36 6.57
C TYR A 152 -4.42 -3.33 6.27
N ALA A 153 -4.80 -3.42 4.98
CA ALA A 153 -6.18 -3.48 4.52
C ALA A 153 -6.79 -4.90 4.47
N ALA A 154 -6.02 -5.95 4.75
CA ALA A 154 -6.49 -7.33 4.64
C ALA A 154 -7.66 -7.62 5.59
N THR A 155 -8.86 -7.93 5.06
CA THR A 155 -10.03 -8.18 5.91
C THR A 155 -9.83 -9.42 6.79
N ASP A 156 -9.30 -10.48 6.19
CA ASP A 156 -8.89 -11.70 6.87
C ASP A 156 -7.42 -12.00 6.55
N PRO A 157 -6.50 -11.71 7.47
CA PRO A 157 -5.09 -12.05 7.30
C PRO A 157 -4.84 -13.55 7.11
N ILE A 158 -5.69 -14.42 7.67
CA ILE A 158 -5.53 -15.88 7.64
C ILE A 158 -5.88 -16.44 6.25
N SER A 159 -6.85 -15.85 5.55
CA SER A 159 -7.25 -16.31 4.22
C SER A 159 -6.19 -16.06 3.15
N LEU A 160 -5.27 -15.13 3.41
CA LEU A 160 -4.22 -14.68 2.47
C LEU A 160 -4.78 -14.10 1.14
N ASP A 161 -6.06 -13.79 1.05
CA ASP A 161 -6.67 -13.27 -0.20
C ASP A 161 -6.03 -11.94 -0.66
N HIS A 162 -5.52 -11.15 0.27
CA HIS A 162 -4.79 -9.91 -0.03
C HIS A 162 -3.51 -10.13 -0.86
N LEU A 163 -2.98 -11.37 -0.92
CA LEU A 163 -1.84 -11.71 -1.77
C LEU A 163 -2.18 -11.63 -3.27
N ASP A 164 -3.44 -11.80 -3.66
CA ASP A 164 -3.87 -11.57 -5.04
C ASP A 164 -3.62 -10.11 -5.45
N ASP A 165 -3.89 -9.16 -4.54
CA ASP A 165 -3.67 -7.73 -4.78
C ASP A 165 -2.18 -7.35 -4.70
N VAL A 166 -1.39 -8.04 -3.87
CA VAL A 166 0.08 -7.94 -3.89
C VAL A 166 0.63 -8.33 -5.27
N ILE A 167 0.13 -9.43 -5.85
CA ILE A 167 0.55 -9.90 -7.18
C ILE A 167 0.10 -8.92 -8.26
N LYS A 168 -1.16 -8.46 -8.26
CA LYS A 168 -1.65 -7.44 -9.21
C LYS A 168 -0.80 -6.18 -9.15
N ASN A 169 -0.51 -5.67 -7.95
CA ASN A 169 0.35 -4.50 -7.77
C ASN A 169 1.78 -4.74 -8.28
N GLY A 170 2.34 -5.92 -8.01
CA GLY A 170 3.69 -6.28 -8.42
C GLY A 170 3.85 -6.34 -9.94
N VAL A 171 2.94 -7.06 -10.61
CA VAL A 171 3.03 -7.28 -12.04
C VAL A 171 2.96 -5.99 -12.84
N VAL A 172 2.31 -4.92 -12.32
CA VAL A 172 2.27 -3.58 -12.95
C VAL A 172 3.67 -3.06 -13.28
N THR A 173 4.68 -3.47 -12.51
CA THR A 173 6.04 -2.92 -12.63
C THR A 173 7.16 -3.94 -12.82
N HIS A 174 6.96 -5.21 -12.45
CA HIS A 174 8.04 -6.20 -12.44
C HIS A 174 7.56 -7.52 -13.06
N GLY A 175 8.42 -8.12 -13.89
CA GLY A 175 8.15 -9.40 -14.54
C GLY A 175 8.91 -10.58 -13.97
N HIS A 176 9.94 -10.32 -13.17
CA HIS A 176 10.84 -11.40 -12.76
C HIS A 176 10.34 -12.07 -11.47
N PRO A 177 10.39 -13.41 -11.38
CA PRO A 177 10.00 -14.15 -10.18
C PRO A 177 10.63 -13.64 -8.88
N ASN A 178 11.94 -13.35 -8.84
CA ASN A 178 12.59 -12.77 -7.65
C ASN A 178 11.88 -11.52 -7.08
N ALA A 179 11.36 -10.62 -7.93
CA ALA A 179 10.65 -9.43 -7.47
C ALA A 179 9.28 -9.78 -6.89
N LEU A 180 8.54 -10.67 -7.57
CA LEU A 180 7.17 -11.02 -7.21
C LEU A 180 7.13 -11.95 -6.00
N VAL A 181 7.95 -13.01 -5.98
CA VAL A 181 8.11 -13.92 -4.84
C VAL A 181 8.66 -13.16 -3.63
N GLY A 182 9.66 -12.30 -3.80
CA GLY A 182 10.16 -11.46 -2.70
C GLY A 182 9.07 -10.57 -2.10
N ALA A 183 8.26 -9.92 -2.93
CA ALA A 183 7.14 -9.11 -2.46
C ALA A 183 6.08 -9.91 -1.71
N VAL A 184 5.71 -11.09 -2.22
CA VAL A 184 4.77 -11.99 -1.52
C VAL A 184 5.39 -12.48 -0.21
N LEU A 185 6.67 -12.87 -0.20
CA LEU A 185 7.36 -13.32 0.99
C LEU A 185 7.35 -12.25 2.09
N HIS A 186 7.62 -10.99 1.73
CA HIS A 186 7.50 -9.85 2.65
C HIS A 186 6.06 -9.63 3.14
N ALA A 187 5.09 -9.71 2.24
CA ALA A 187 3.67 -9.57 2.59
C ALA A 187 3.24 -10.63 3.60
N VAL A 188 3.59 -11.90 3.36
CA VAL A 188 3.28 -13.02 4.25
C VAL A 188 3.96 -12.85 5.62
N ALA A 189 5.24 -12.45 5.66
CA ALA A 189 5.95 -12.19 6.91
C ALA A 189 5.33 -11.05 7.73
N LEU A 190 4.91 -9.98 7.06
CA LEU A 190 4.21 -8.86 7.70
C LEU A 190 2.82 -9.27 8.19
N THR A 191 2.09 -10.07 7.41
CA THR A 191 0.78 -10.63 7.77
C THR A 191 0.90 -11.52 9.01
N PHE A 192 1.90 -12.41 9.03
CA PHE A 192 2.21 -13.23 10.21
C PHE A 192 2.50 -12.35 11.43
N SER A 193 3.34 -11.32 11.26
CA SER A 193 3.70 -10.43 12.36
C SER A 193 2.49 -9.70 12.91
N LEU A 194 1.62 -9.20 12.04
CA LEU A 194 0.37 -8.55 12.40
C LEU A 194 -0.64 -9.53 13.05
N ALA A 195 -0.65 -10.80 12.67
CA ALA A 195 -1.54 -11.80 13.27
C ALA A 195 -1.04 -12.29 14.63
N GLU A 196 0.23 -12.71 14.71
CA GLU A 196 0.80 -13.43 15.84
C GLU A 196 1.42 -12.51 16.91
N GLY A 197 1.66 -11.23 16.59
CA GLY A 197 2.29 -10.32 17.55
C GLY A 197 3.80 -10.50 17.71
N ILE A 198 4.43 -11.28 16.82
CA ILE A 198 5.87 -11.53 16.78
C ILE A 198 6.36 -11.64 15.33
N PRO A 199 7.59 -11.19 15.00
CA PRO A 199 8.20 -11.49 13.70
C PRO A 199 8.41 -13.01 13.51
N PRO A 200 8.30 -13.53 12.28
CA PRO A 200 8.40 -14.97 12.01
C PRO A 200 9.81 -15.50 12.31
N GLN A 201 9.94 -16.17 13.45
CA GLN A 201 11.18 -16.83 13.89
C GLN A 201 11.56 -18.01 12.97
N PRO A 202 12.80 -18.52 13.03
CA PRO A 202 13.28 -19.58 12.13
C PRO A 202 12.37 -20.81 12.03
N GLU A 203 11.70 -21.20 13.12
CA GLU A 203 10.75 -22.30 13.15
C GLU A 203 9.49 -22.08 12.28
N TYR A 204 9.19 -20.83 11.91
CA TYR A 204 8.05 -20.46 11.07
C TYR A 204 8.42 -20.19 9.61
N TRP A 205 9.71 -20.19 9.23
CA TRP A 205 10.11 -19.85 7.86
C TRP A 205 9.53 -20.80 6.81
N SER A 206 9.40 -22.10 7.12
CA SER A 206 8.72 -23.06 6.23
C SER A 206 7.25 -22.71 6.01
N VAL A 207 6.53 -22.30 7.06
CA VAL A 207 5.12 -21.88 6.98
C VAL A 207 4.95 -20.64 6.10
N ILE A 208 5.86 -19.68 6.23
CA ILE A 208 5.88 -18.47 5.39
C ILE A 208 6.17 -18.82 3.92
N LEU A 209 7.09 -19.76 3.66
CA LEU A 209 7.41 -20.26 2.31
C LEU A 209 6.23 -21.01 1.68
N ASP A 210 5.53 -21.86 2.43
CA ASP A 210 4.34 -22.58 1.95
C ASP A 210 3.20 -21.63 1.58
N SER A 211 2.97 -20.61 2.41
CA SER A 211 2.01 -19.55 2.13
C SER A 211 2.40 -18.75 0.87
N THR A 212 3.69 -18.47 0.71
CA THR A 212 4.23 -17.82 -0.51
C THR A 212 4.04 -18.70 -1.75
N ARG A 213 4.17 -20.02 -1.61
CA ARG A 213 3.91 -20.98 -2.69
C ARG A 213 2.45 -20.97 -3.11
N HIS A 214 1.54 -20.90 -2.15
CA HIS A 214 0.10 -20.86 -2.41
C HIS A 214 -0.34 -19.63 -3.22
N ALA A 215 0.33 -18.48 -3.03
CA ALA A 215 0.00 -17.23 -3.70
C ALA A 215 0.05 -17.31 -5.24
N PHE A 216 0.71 -18.31 -5.83
CA PHE A 216 0.71 -18.53 -7.28
C PHE A 216 -0.72 -18.63 -7.87
N ILE A 217 -1.70 -19.07 -7.06
CA ILE A 217 -3.10 -19.21 -7.48
C ILE A 217 -3.73 -17.90 -8.00
N ALA A 218 -3.19 -16.73 -7.63
CA ALA A 218 -3.61 -15.44 -8.17
C ALA A 218 -3.49 -15.37 -9.71
N PHE A 219 -2.44 -15.99 -10.27
CA PHE A 219 -2.22 -16.07 -11.72
C PHE A 219 -3.23 -16.98 -12.44
N GLU A 220 -4.00 -17.76 -11.69
CA GLU A 220 -5.05 -18.63 -12.21
C GLU A 220 -6.43 -18.02 -12.02
N ARG A 221 -6.67 -17.37 -10.88
CA ARG A 221 -7.96 -16.78 -10.51
C ARG A 221 -8.22 -15.43 -11.18
N CYS A 222 -7.19 -14.62 -11.42
CA CYS A 222 -7.34 -13.33 -12.08
C CYS A 222 -7.39 -13.51 -13.61
N PRO A 223 -8.51 -13.19 -14.28
CA PRO A 223 -8.67 -13.43 -15.73
C PRO A 223 -7.60 -12.74 -16.59
N GLU A 224 -7.22 -11.52 -16.25
CA GLU A 224 -6.20 -10.74 -16.95
C GLU A 224 -4.82 -11.39 -16.83
N LEU A 225 -4.49 -11.93 -15.65
CA LEU A 225 -3.25 -12.65 -15.44
C LEU A 225 -3.24 -13.99 -16.16
N ALA A 226 -4.32 -14.76 -16.01
CA ALA A 226 -4.44 -16.12 -16.54
C ALA A 226 -4.50 -16.15 -18.07
N GLY A 227 -5.28 -15.24 -18.65
CA GLY A 227 -5.57 -15.18 -20.08
C GLY A 227 -4.55 -14.39 -20.89
N TYR A 228 -3.83 -13.45 -20.27
CA TYR A 228 -2.97 -12.53 -21.00
C TYR A 228 -1.54 -12.41 -20.43
N TRP A 229 -1.38 -11.99 -19.18
CA TRP A 229 -0.05 -11.70 -18.63
C TRP A 229 0.84 -12.95 -18.57
N ARG A 230 0.36 -14.05 -17.97
CA ARG A 230 1.12 -15.28 -17.81
C ARG A 230 1.47 -15.92 -19.17
N PRO A 231 0.54 -16.14 -20.11
CA PRO A 231 0.89 -16.66 -21.43
C PRO A 231 1.96 -15.82 -22.15
N ARG A 232 1.89 -14.49 -22.04
CA ARG A 232 2.90 -13.60 -22.63
C ARG A 232 4.26 -13.75 -21.97
N TRP A 233 4.30 -13.82 -20.63
CA TRP A 233 5.54 -14.05 -19.89
C TRP A 233 6.19 -15.37 -20.31
N GLU A 234 5.42 -16.46 -20.33
CA GLU A 234 5.92 -17.79 -20.71
C GLU A 234 6.46 -17.82 -22.15
N ALA A 235 5.79 -17.14 -23.07
CA ALA A 235 6.24 -17.03 -24.45
C ALA A 235 7.52 -16.20 -24.60
N THR A 236 7.73 -15.20 -23.74
CA THR A 236 8.88 -14.31 -23.78
C THR A 236 10.11 -14.96 -23.14
N VAL A 237 9.93 -15.62 -21.99
CA VAL A 237 11.01 -16.24 -21.22
C VAL A 237 11.34 -17.65 -21.71
N GLY A 238 10.36 -18.36 -22.31
CA GLY A 238 10.54 -19.75 -22.74
C GLY A 238 10.45 -20.77 -21.60
N GLU A 239 9.91 -20.39 -20.44
CA GLU A 239 9.72 -21.24 -19.26
C GLU A 239 8.26 -21.16 -18.77
N LYS A 240 7.78 -22.19 -18.07
CA LYS A 240 6.52 -22.13 -17.34
C LYS A 240 6.64 -21.28 -16.08
N LEU A 241 5.76 -20.28 -15.93
CA LEU A 241 5.83 -19.34 -14.80
C LEU A 241 5.74 -20.07 -13.46
N GLY A 242 4.88 -21.08 -13.34
CA GLY A 242 4.76 -21.87 -12.11
C GLY A 242 6.04 -22.64 -11.74
N ARG A 243 6.85 -23.05 -12.72
CA ARG A 243 8.16 -23.66 -12.46
C ARG A 243 9.14 -22.61 -11.93
N ALA A 244 9.24 -21.47 -12.62
CA ALA A 244 10.12 -20.39 -12.20
C ALA A 244 9.75 -19.83 -10.82
N TRP A 245 8.46 -19.74 -10.50
CA TRP A 245 7.93 -19.38 -9.18
C TRP A 245 8.42 -20.35 -8.10
N ASN A 246 8.21 -21.65 -8.30
CA ASN A 246 8.65 -22.68 -7.34
C ASN A 246 10.17 -22.69 -7.15
N ASN A 247 10.95 -22.61 -8.24
CA ASN A 247 12.41 -22.56 -8.17
C ASN A 247 12.90 -21.33 -7.36
N THR A 248 12.19 -20.21 -7.47
CA THR A 248 12.51 -18.99 -6.71
C THR A 248 12.21 -19.15 -5.22
N ILE A 249 11.15 -19.87 -4.86
CA ILE A 249 10.83 -20.20 -3.46
C ILE A 249 11.87 -21.17 -2.90
N ASP A 250 12.28 -22.18 -3.65
CA ASP A 250 13.32 -23.12 -3.24
C ASP A 250 14.67 -22.39 -3.05
N SER A 251 14.93 -21.36 -3.86
CA SER A 251 16.06 -20.44 -3.66
C SER A 251 15.93 -19.63 -2.37
N ALA A 252 14.72 -19.15 -2.04
CA ALA A 252 14.47 -18.44 -0.78
C ALA A 252 14.71 -19.35 0.44
N GLU A 253 14.29 -20.61 0.37
CA GLU A 253 14.56 -21.61 1.41
C GLU A 253 16.06 -21.80 1.64
N HIS A 254 16.84 -21.92 0.56
CA HIS A 254 18.30 -22.02 0.65
C HIS A 254 18.93 -20.76 1.27
N LEU A 255 18.44 -19.57 0.91
CA LEU A 255 18.91 -18.32 1.51
C LEU A 255 18.60 -18.27 3.01
N PHE A 256 17.41 -18.68 3.45
CA PHE A 256 17.08 -18.78 4.88
C PHE A 256 18.01 -19.74 5.63
N GLN A 257 18.26 -20.94 5.08
CA GLN A 257 19.18 -21.91 5.68
C GLN A 257 20.60 -21.34 5.82
N THR A 258 21.07 -20.63 4.80
CA THR A 258 22.41 -20.03 4.76
C THR A 258 22.51 -18.83 5.72
N ALA A 259 21.41 -18.13 5.98
CA ALA A 259 21.32 -17.01 6.91
C ALA A 259 21.24 -17.42 8.39
N LEU A 260 20.95 -18.69 8.70
CA LEU A 260 20.72 -19.15 10.07
C LEU A 260 21.89 -18.86 11.03
N PRO A 261 23.18 -19.07 10.66
CA PRO A 261 24.30 -18.70 11.52
C PRO A 261 24.40 -17.19 11.78
N ALA A 262 24.00 -16.35 10.82
CA ALA A 262 23.99 -14.90 10.97
C ALA A 262 22.84 -14.44 11.88
N TYR A 263 21.65 -15.02 11.73
CA TYR A 263 20.54 -14.87 12.68
C TYR A 263 21.00 -15.16 14.10
N ASP A 264 21.63 -16.33 14.29
CA ASP A 264 22.11 -16.81 15.58
C ASP A 264 23.16 -15.90 16.22
N ALA A 265 24.04 -15.31 15.41
CA ALA A 265 25.02 -14.33 15.86
C ALA A 265 24.35 -13.02 16.29
N MET A 266 23.44 -12.48 15.48
CA MET A 266 22.70 -11.25 15.82
C MET A 266 21.81 -11.43 17.05
N ARG A 267 21.16 -12.59 17.19
CA ARG A 267 20.24 -12.88 18.30
C ARG A 267 20.96 -12.98 19.65
N ARG A 268 22.22 -13.42 19.65
CA ARG A 268 23.07 -13.54 20.85
C ARG A 268 23.91 -12.29 21.14
N ALA A 269 23.90 -11.30 20.24
CA ALA A 269 24.68 -10.08 20.39
C ALA A 269 24.28 -9.32 21.66
N ARG A 270 25.28 -8.88 22.42
CA ARG A 270 25.12 -8.15 23.69
C ARG A 270 25.26 -6.64 23.53
N ASP A 271 25.84 -6.20 22.44
CA ASP A 271 26.05 -4.81 22.11
C ASP A 271 25.89 -4.56 20.60
N ARG A 272 26.11 -3.30 20.19
CA ARG A 272 25.96 -2.88 18.79
C ARG A 272 27.06 -3.41 17.88
N GLU A 273 28.25 -3.67 18.41
CA GLU A 273 29.38 -4.15 17.62
C GLU A 273 29.19 -5.64 17.28
N GLU A 274 28.86 -6.47 18.27
CA GLU A 274 28.50 -7.88 18.06
C GLU A 274 27.29 -8.02 17.12
N ALA A 275 26.32 -7.10 17.21
CA ALA A 275 25.16 -7.07 16.32
C ALA A 275 25.54 -6.69 14.88
N ALA A 276 26.46 -5.73 14.70
CA ALA A 276 26.99 -5.35 13.39
C ALA A 276 27.79 -6.49 12.75
N ASP A 277 28.63 -7.18 13.52
CA ASP A 277 29.35 -8.37 13.06
C ASP A 277 28.40 -9.50 12.64
N GLY A 278 27.31 -9.70 13.40
CA GLY A 278 26.24 -10.63 13.04
C GLY A 278 25.56 -10.25 11.72
N TYR A 279 25.31 -8.95 11.51
CA TYR A 279 24.73 -8.45 10.27
C TYR A 279 25.70 -8.55 9.08
N GLU A 280 27.01 -8.35 9.28
CA GLU A 280 28.00 -8.54 8.22
C GLU A 280 28.07 -10.00 7.74
N LYS A 281 27.87 -10.96 8.66
CA LYS A 281 27.70 -12.37 8.29
C LYS A 281 26.47 -12.59 7.41
N LEU A 282 25.37 -11.89 7.68
CA LEU A 282 24.16 -11.95 6.85
C LEU A 282 24.42 -11.37 5.46
N VAL A 283 25.10 -10.22 5.39
CA VAL A 283 25.50 -9.58 4.13
C VAL A 283 26.34 -10.52 3.28
N SER A 284 27.33 -11.16 3.89
CA SER A 284 28.19 -12.14 3.23
C SER A 284 27.42 -13.39 2.77
N ALA A 285 26.56 -13.93 3.65
CA ALA A 285 25.78 -15.14 3.40
C ALA A 285 24.78 -14.99 2.24
N LEU A 286 24.20 -13.81 2.09
CA LEU A 286 23.18 -13.50 1.08
C LEU A 286 23.73 -12.68 -0.10
N GLU A 287 25.04 -12.42 -0.11
CA GLU A 287 25.74 -11.58 -1.10
C GLU A 287 25.06 -10.20 -1.32
N LEU A 288 24.64 -9.54 -0.23
CA LEU A 288 23.82 -8.31 -0.32
C LEU A 288 24.58 -7.11 -0.92
N ASP A 289 25.91 -7.15 -0.90
CA ASP A 289 26.80 -6.14 -1.49
C ASP A 289 27.31 -6.51 -2.89
N ASN A 290 26.92 -7.68 -3.42
CA ASN A 290 27.23 -8.07 -4.79
C ASN A 290 26.45 -7.19 -5.79
N ALA A 291 27.16 -6.30 -6.48
CA ALA A 291 26.57 -5.32 -7.41
C ALA A 291 25.69 -5.92 -8.53
N ALA A 292 25.84 -7.20 -8.86
CA ALA A 292 25.01 -7.88 -9.87
C ALA A 292 23.59 -8.23 -9.37
N ILE A 293 23.44 -8.47 -8.07
CA ILE A 293 22.19 -8.93 -7.44
C ILE A 293 21.72 -8.03 -6.30
N ARG A 294 22.50 -7.00 -5.95
CA ARG A 294 22.12 -5.98 -4.97
C ARG A 294 20.77 -5.36 -5.32
N GLY A 295 19.89 -5.32 -4.32
CA GLY A 295 18.51 -4.88 -4.48
C GLY A 295 17.60 -5.91 -5.16
N SER A 296 18.03 -7.18 -5.28
CA SER A 296 17.17 -8.30 -5.67
C SER A 296 15.98 -8.40 -4.71
N GLY A 297 14.76 -8.49 -5.24
CA GLY A 297 13.56 -8.59 -4.43
C GLY A 297 13.58 -9.77 -3.47
N LEU A 298 14.18 -10.90 -3.89
CA LEU A 298 14.25 -12.11 -3.07
C LEU A 298 15.20 -11.92 -1.89
N SER A 299 16.47 -11.59 -2.16
CA SER A 299 17.51 -11.47 -1.14
C SER A 299 17.22 -10.35 -0.14
N THR A 300 16.70 -9.21 -0.62
CA THR A 300 16.25 -8.10 0.25
C THR A 300 15.13 -8.55 1.19
N SER A 301 14.17 -9.33 0.71
CA SER A 301 13.06 -9.83 1.54
C SER A 301 13.51 -10.84 2.58
N VAL A 302 14.37 -11.79 2.20
CA VAL A 302 14.97 -12.73 3.15
C VAL A 302 15.80 -12.00 4.20
N ALA A 303 16.64 -11.04 3.80
CA ALA A 303 17.45 -10.26 4.72
C ALA A 303 16.59 -9.50 5.74
N ALA A 304 15.52 -8.84 5.29
CA ALA A 304 14.60 -8.10 6.16
C ALA A 304 13.89 -9.03 7.17
N ILE A 305 13.45 -10.21 6.73
CA ILE A 305 12.81 -11.20 7.60
C ILE A 305 13.80 -11.71 8.64
N VAL A 306 15.01 -12.10 8.26
CA VAL A 306 16.05 -12.57 9.19
C VAL A 306 16.41 -11.49 10.20
N LEU A 307 16.57 -10.24 9.75
CA LEU A 307 16.90 -9.11 10.60
C LEU A 307 15.78 -8.79 11.60
N SER A 308 14.53 -8.79 11.15
CA SER A 308 13.36 -8.62 12.04
C SER A 308 13.23 -9.75 13.06
N SER A 309 13.58 -10.99 12.66
CA SER A 309 13.56 -12.15 13.54
C SER A 309 14.60 -12.03 14.64
N ALA A 310 15.79 -11.52 14.32
CA ALA A 310 16.89 -11.35 15.28
C ALA A 310 16.62 -10.24 16.31
N PHE A 311 15.91 -9.18 15.92
CA PHE A 311 15.57 -8.02 16.75
C PHE A 311 14.05 -7.81 16.89
N PRO A 312 13.29 -8.78 17.46
CA PRO A 312 11.84 -8.83 17.36
C PRO A 312 11.09 -7.72 18.09
N ASP A 313 11.78 -6.96 18.96
CA ASP A 313 11.21 -5.90 19.78
C ASP A 313 11.81 -4.52 19.51
N ASN A 314 12.76 -4.42 18.58
CA ASN A 314 13.58 -3.23 18.37
C ASN A 314 13.68 -2.83 16.89
N PRO A 315 12.65 -2.14 16.36
CA PRO A 315 12.62 -1.74 14.94
C PRO A 315 13.73 -0.74 14.61
N ALA A 316 14.14 0.09 15.58
CA ALA A 316 15.26 1.01 15.42
C ALA A 316 16.59 0.26 15.20
N GLN A 317 16.88 -0.76 16.00
CA GLN A 317 18.13 -1.53 15.87
C GLN A 317 18.19 -2.24 14.52
N ALA A 318 17.09 -2.85 14.07
CA ALA A 318 17.01 -3.47 12.74
C ALA A 318 17.30 -2.44 11.63
N ALA A 319 16.65 -1.28 11.67
CA ALA A 319 16.87 -0.21 10.70
C ALA A 319 18.30 0.34 10.73
N LEU A 320 18.88 0.53 11.92
CA LEU A 320 20.22 1.07 12.10
C LEU A 320 21.31 0.15 11.54
N LEU A 321 21.20 -1.16 11.75
CA LEU A 321 22.15 -2.14 11.22
C LEU A 321 22.13 -2.14 9.69
N ALA A 322 20.93 -2.19 9.10
CA ALA A 322 20.76 -2.12 7.66
C ALA A 322 21.28 -0.79 7.07
N ALA A 323 20.94 0.35 7.68
CA ALA A 323 21.39 1.67 7.24
C ALA A 323 22.91 1.89 7.38
N ALA A 324 23.55 1.27 8.38
CA ALA A 324 24.98 1.46 8.61
C ALA A 324 25.85 0.75 7.57
N ARG A 325 25.37 -0.33 6.95
CA ARG A 325 26.18 -1.12 6.02
C ARG A 325 26.05 -0.64 4.58
N LEU A 326 26.96 0.26 4.21
CA LEU A 326 27.13 0.77 2.84
C LEU A 326 27.26 -0.35 1.81
N ASP A 327 27.06 0.00 0.55
CA ASP A 327 27.12 -0.92 -0.59
C ASP A 327 26.08 -2.05 -0.61
N THR A 328 25.15 -2.07 0.34
CA THR A 328 23.90 -2.85 0.28
C THR A 328 22.71 -1.96 -0.08
N ASP A 329 21.53 -2.56 -0.21
CA ASP A 329 20.26 -1.84 -0.38
C ASP A 329 19.73 -1.37 1.00
N THR A 330 20.31 -0.28 1.48
CA THR A 330 20.24 0.12 2.89
C THR A 330 18.85 0.57 3.34
N ASP A 331 18.14 1.35 2.52
CA ASP A 331 16.78 1.81 2.79
C ASP A 331 15.76 0.70 2.67
N THR A 332 15.81 -0.12 1.61
CA THR A 332 14.77 -1.14 1.40
C THR A 332 14.84 -2.27 2.44
N ILE A 333 16.04 -2.72 2.82
CA ILE A 333 16.17 -3.72 3.90
C ILE A 333 15.67 -3.13 5.23
N ALA A 334 16.06 -1.89 5.54
CA ALA A 334 15.67 -1.22 6.77
C ALA A 334 14.14 -1.01 6.84
N THR A 335 13.51 -0.52 5.77
CA THR A 335 12.07 -0.26 5.72
C THR A 335 11.25 -1.52 5.93
N MET A 336 11.67 -2.63 5.31
CA MET A 336 10.96 -3.89 5.39
C MET A 336 11.13 -4.54 6.77
N ALA A 337 12.35 -4.57 7.32
CA ALA A 337 12.61 -5.15 8.63
C ALA A 337 11.88 -4.37 9.74
N ALA A 338 11.95 -3.03 9.73
CA ALA A 338 11.29 -2.19 10.72
C ALA A 338 9.75 -2.31 10.66
N ALA A 339 9.17 -2.44 9.46
CA ALA A 339 7.74 -2.66 9.28
C ALA A 339 7.27 -3.96 9.98
N ILE A 340 8.00 -5.07 9.78
CA ILE A 340 7.69 -6.38 10.36
C ILE A 340 7.74 -6.31 11.89
N VAL A 341 8.84 -5.76 12.44
CA VAL A 341 9.02 -5.63 13.90
C VAL A 341 7.93 -4.75 14.52
N ALA A 342 7.65 -3.58 13.96
CA ALA A 342 6.68 -2.65 14.52
C ALA A 342 5.22 -3.08 14.31
N ALA A 343 4.93 -3.93 13.32
CA ALA A 343 3.63 -4.58 13.18
C ALA A 343 3.40 -5.60 14.30
N ALA A 344 4.42 -6.34 14.71
CA ALA A 344 4.36 -7.26 15.84
C ALA A 344 4.16 -6.51 17.16
N ASN A 345 5.03 -5.54 17.45
CA ASN A 345 5.07 -4.83 18.72
C ASN A 345 5.15 -3.31 18.48
N PRO A 346 4.04 -2.56 18.67
CA PRO A 346 4.02 -1.11 18.46
C PRO A 346 5.06 -0.38 19.32
N ARG A 347 5.80 0.52 18.68
CA ARG A 347 6.80 1.39 19.32
C ARG A 347 6.63 2.82 18.85
N ASP A 348 6.89 3.77 19.74
CA ASP A 348 7.05 5.16 19.39
C ASP A 348 8.31 5.36 18.55
N LEU A 349 8.25 6.23 17.55
CA LEU A 349 9.43 6.61 16.78
C LEU A 349 10.48 7.25 17.68
N VAL A 350 11.75 6.92 17.44
CA VAL A 350 12.88 7.54 18.15
C VAL A 350 13.10 9.00 17.75
N SER A 351 12.64 9.38 16.56
CA SER A 351 12.64 10.76 16.06
C SER A 351 11.58 10.92 14.95
N PRO A 352 11.15 12.16 14.63
CA PRO A 352 10.10 12.37 13.64
C PRO A 352 10.47 11.92 12.22
N VAL A 353 9.47 11.46 11.47
CA VAL A 353 9.53 11.26 10.02
C VAL A 353 8.66 12.32 9.32
N LEU A 354 9.01 12.69 8.08
CA LEU A 354 8.19 13.61 7.29
C LEU A 354 6.79 13.00 7.09
N ASP A 355 5.75 13.84 7.17
CA ASP A 355 4.34 13.44 6.99
C ASP A 355 3.84 12.35 7.95
N ALA A 356 4.40 12.25 9.17
CA ALA A 356 4.02 11.26 10.16
C ALA A 356 2.50 11.18 10.41
N ASP A 357 1.80 12.32 10.45
CA ASP A 357 0.34 12.37 10.63
C ASP A 357 -0.41 11.80 9.43
N TYR A 358 -0.04 12.18 8.21
CA TYR A 358 -0.65 11.64 6.99
C TYR A 358 -0.41 10.13 6.86
N ILE A 359 0.80 9.66 7.19
CA ILE A 359 1.13 8.23 7.22
C ILE A 359 0.23 7.49 8.24
N ALA A 360 0.04 8.06 9.43
CA ALA A 360 -0.83 7.48 10.44
C ALA A 360 -2.30 7.46 10.00
N ASP A 361 -2.78 8.51 9.35
CA ASP A 361 -4.16 8.61 8.86
C ASP A 361 -4.45 7.59 7.76
N GLU A 362 -3.51 7.39 6.83
CA GLU A 362 -3.63 6.33 5.82
C GLU A 362 -3.61 4.94 6.45
N ALA A 363 -2.72 4.66 7.41
CA ALA A 363 -2.72 3.38 8.12
C ALA A 363 -4.05 3.11 8.87
N ARG A 364 -4.62 4.14 9.51
CA ARG A 364 -5.95 4.05 10.15
C ARG A 364 -7.05 3.84 9.11
N ARG A 365 -6.99 4.51 7.96
CA ARG A 365 -7.95 4.32 6.86
C ARG A 365 -7.92 2.89 6.34
N LEU A 366 -6.74 2.33 6.08
CA LEU A 366 -6.57 0.93 5.67
C LEU A 366 -7.09 -0.04 6.74
N THR A 367 -6.87 0.24 8.02
CA THR A 367 -7.43 -0.57 9.12
C THR A 367 -8.97 -0.51 9.16
N ARG A 368 -9.56 0.66 8.87
CA ARG A 368 -11.02 0.79 8.75
C ARG A 368 -11.57 -0.07 7.62
N ILE A 369 -10.89 -0.06 6.45
CA ILE A 369 -11.23 -0.95 5.33
C ILE A 369 -11.15 -2.41 5.76
N ALA A 370 -10.04 -2.83 6.40
CA ALA A 370 -9.85 -4.20 6.88
C ALA A 370 -10.94 -4.65 7.86
N THR A 371 -11.46 -3.74 8.68
CA THR A 371 -12.49 -4.04 9.68
C THR A 371 -13.91 -3.72 9.19
N ARG A 372 -14.08 -3.45 7.88
CA ARG A 372 -15.35 -3.09 7.23
C ARG A 372 -16.07 -1.92 7.91
N GLN A 373 -15.30 -0.99 8.48
CA GLN A 373 -15.80 0.27 9.00
C GLN A 373 -15.87 1.32 7.89
N ALA A 374 -16.72 2.34 8.07
CA ALA A 374 -16.83 3.43 7.12
C ALA A 374 -15.48 4.17 6.96
N SER A 375 -14.99 4.21 5.73
CA SER A 375 -13.81 4.95 5.30
C SER A 375 -14.17 5.88 4.14
N VAL A 376 -13.43 6.99 4.04
CA VAL A 376 -13.49 7.86 2.86
C VAL A 376 -12.40 7.36 1.93
N ASP A 377 -12.77 6.90 0.74
CA ASP A 377 -11.82 6.43 -0.27
C ASP A 377 -11.11 7.62 -0.92
N PHE A 378 -9.88 7.43 -1.41
CA PHE A 378 -9.18 8.47 -2.15
C PHE A 378 -9.90 8.71 -3.48
N ALA A 379 -10.20 9.98 -3.77
CA ALA A 379 -10.98 10.34 -4.96
C ALA A 379 -10.06 10.53 -6.17
N TYR A 380 -10.18 9.63 -7.13
CA TYR A 380 -9.50 9.73 -8.44
C TYR A 380 -10.46 10.30 -9.51
N PRO A 381 -9.93 10.92 -10.58
CA PRO A 381 -10.73 11.29 -11.75
C PRO A 381 -11.34 10.07 -12.43
N ASP A 382 -12.38 10.29 -13.23
CA ASP A 382 -12.97 9.23 -14.06
C ASP A 382 -11.94 8.70 -15.06
N LEU A 383 -11.57 7.43 -14.89
CA LEU A 383 -10.58 6.73 -15.71
C LEU A 383 -11.01 6.60 -17.18
N LEU A 384 -12.30 6.70 -17.51
CA LEU A 384 -12.78 6.70 -18.89
C LEU A 384 -12.34 7.95 -19.66
N TYR A 385 -12.22 9.08 -18.96
CA TYR A 385 -11.82 10.35 -19.55
C TYR A 385 -10.38 10.72 -19.21
N TRP A 386 -9.77 10.07 -18.23
CA TRP A 386 -8.39 10.32 -17.80
C TRP A 386 -7.38 10.22 -18.95
N VAL A 387 -6.56 11.26 -19.11
CA VAL A 387 -5.41 11.24 -20.02
C VAL A 387 -4.13 11.33 -19.19
N PRO A 388 -3.32 10.25 -19.11
CA PRO A 388 -2.12 10.28 -18.29
C PRO A 388 -1.13 11.34 -18.81
N PRO A 389 -0.46 12.08 -17.90
CA PRO A 389 0.62 12.98 -18.28
C PRO A 389 1.71 12.22 -19.06
N LYS A 390 2.15 12.78 -20.20
CA LYS A 390 3.17 12.14 -21.05
C LYS A 390 4.54 12.03 -20.37
N SER A 391 4.80 12.91 -19.41
CA SER A 391 6.01 12.91 -18.59
C SER A 391 5.73 13.51 -17.22
N GLY A 392 6.63 13.27 -16.25
CA GLY A 392 6.54 13.90 -14.93
C GLY A 392 6.51 15.43 -14.97
N LEU A 393 7.03 16.08 -16.02
CA LEU A 393 6.95 17.53 -16.18
C LEU A 393 5.55 18.06 -16.50
N ASP A 394 4.69 17.18 -17.03
CA ASP A 394 3.34 17.51 -17.48
C ASP A 394 2.30 17.15 -16.42
N SER A 395 2.74 16.68 -15.25
CA SER A 395 1.85 16.28 -14.15
C SER A 395 1.40 17.47 -13.30
N VAL A 396 1.98 18.65 -13.49
CA VAL A 396 1.66 19.85 -12.72
C VAL A 396 1.15 20.92 -13.67
N GLY A 397 0.00 21.49 -13.33
CA GLY A 397 -0.63 22.56 -14.08
C GLY A 397 -1.36 23.52 -13.16
N THR A 398 -2.21 24.34 -13.77
CA THR A 398 -3.04 25.31 -13.05
C THR A 398 -4.52 25.09 -13.29
N ILE A 399 -5.33 25.33 -12.25
CA ILE A 399 -6.78 25.45 -12.31
C ILE A 399 -7.12 26.74 -11.54
N ASP A 400 -7.80 27.69 -12.17
CA ASP A 400 -8.12 28.99 -11.57
C ASP A 400 -6.91 29.66 -10.87
N GLU A 401 -5.77 29.67 -11.57
CA GLU A 401 -4.46 30.18 -11.10
C GLU A 401 -3.79 29.42 -9.95
N GLU A 402 -4.42 28.39 -9.39
CA GLU A 402 -3.83 27.56 -8.34
C GLU A 402 -3.07 26.36 -8.89
N LEU A 403 -2.03 25.93 -8.17
CA LEU A 403 -1.20 24.80 -8.55
C LEU A 403 -1.88 23.47 -8.24
N VAL A 404 -1.83 22.55 -9.21
CA VAL A 404 -2.50 21.26 -9.11
C VAL A 404 -1.59 20.15 -9.60
N LEU A 405 -1.56 19.04 -8.86
CA LEU A 405 -0.99 17.77 -9.26
C LEU A 405 -2.08 16.93 -9.92
N ALA A 406 -1.87 16.61 -11.21
CA ALA A 406 -2.86 15.96 -12.06
C ALA A 406 -3.45 14.71 -11.43
N GLY A 407 -4.78 14.69 -11.32
CA GLY A 407 -5.56 13.60 -10.75
C GLY A 407 -5.38 13.33 -9.26
N LEU A 408 -4.45 14.00 -8.56
CA LEU A 408 -4.17 13.72 -7.15
C LEU A 408 -4.66 14.83 -6.22
N GLY A 409 -4.31 16.09 -6.45
CA GLY A 409 -4.75 17.15 -5.53
C GLY A 409 -4.12 18.51 -5.75
N TRP A 410 -4.56 19.47 -4.95
CA TRP A 410 -4.06 20.84 -4.95
C TRP A 410 -2.69 20.91 -4.28
N LEU A 411 -1.87 21.86 -4.71
CA LEU A 411 -0.49 22.01 -4.26
C LEU A 411 -0.29 23.37 -3.59
N SER A 412 0.21 23.35 -2.36
CA SER A 412 0.63 24.53 -1.62
C SER A 412 2.17 24.60 -1.58
N PRO A 413 2.80 25.59 -2.23
CA PRO A 413 4.26 25.70 -2.24
C PRO A 413 4.88 25.87 -0.85
N ARG A 414 6.03 25.24 -0.62
CA ARG A 414 6.83 25.32 0.60
C ARG A 414 8.28 25.62 0.25
N GLY A 415 8.91 26.53 0.99
CA GLY A 415 10.33 26.88 0.80
C GLY A 415 10.66 27.46 -0.57
N GLU A 416 11.96 27.39 -0.90
CA GLU A 416 12.55 27.94 -2.11
C GLU A 416 12.32 27.05 -3.34
N THR A 417 12.47 27.66 -4.52
CA THR A 417 12.42 26.95 -5.80
C THR A 417 13.84 26.64 -6.26
N TYR A 418 14.05 25.42 -6.75
CA TYR A 418 15.30 24.97 -7.32
C TYR A 418 15.17 24.93 -8.85
N ASP A 419 15.78 25.90 -9.53
CA ASP A 419 15.70 26.03 -11.00
C ASP A 419 16.80 25.22 -11.71
N ALA A 420 16.42 24.50 -12.77
CA ALA A 420 17.33 24.02 -13.81
C ALA A 420 16.90 24.55 -15.19
N ARG A 421 17.71 24.27 -16.22
CA ARG A 421 17.48 24.79 -17.58
C ARG A 421 16.08 24.51 -18.17
N SER A 422 15.47 23.37 -17.85
CA SER A 422 14.21 22.92 -18.47
C SER A 422 13.11 22.56 -17.47
N ALA A 423 13.36 22.73 -16.18
CA ALA A 423 12.48 22.25 -15.12
C ALA A 423 12.74 23.01 -13.81
N ARG A 424 11.71 23.11 -12.98
CA ARG A 424 11.78 23.61 -11.61
C ARG A 424 11.44 22.49 -10.64
N TRP A 425 12.07 22.51 -9.48
CA TRP A 425 11.70 21.67 -8.34
C TRP A 425 11.30 22.58 -7.19
N ARG A 426 10.24 22.20 -6.48
CA ARG A 426 9.84 22.89 -5.26
C ARG A 426 9.18 21.92 -4.32
N TRP A 427 9.47 22.06 -3.03
CA TRP A 427 8.71 21.36 -2.01
C TRP A 427 7.28 21.90 -2.01
N MET A 428 6.29 21.01 -2.02
CA MET A 428 4.88 21.37 -2.00
C MET A 428 4.12 20.43 -1.07
N LYS A 429 3.17 20.98 -0.32
CA LYS A 429 2.21 20.21 0.48
C LYS A 429 0.97 19.95 -0.37
N THR A 430 0.52 18.71 -0.47
CA THR A 430 -0.71 18.36 -1.18
C THR A 430 -1.93 18.62 -0.29
N SER A 431 -3.10 18.84 -0.91
CA SER A 431 -4.37 19.00 -0.20
C SER A 431 -4.75 17.82 0.70
N PHE A 432 -4.21 16.63 0.40
CA PHE A 432 -4.42 15.39 1.16
C PHE A 432 -3.31 15.11 2.19
N GLY A 433 -2.36 16.03 2.38
CA GLY A 433 -1.41 15.98 3.50
C GLY A 433 -0.02 15.44 3.19
N ALA A 434 0.30 14.99 1.98
CA ALA A 434 1.66 14.56 1.65
C ALA A 434 2.57 15.75 1.30
N THR A 435 3.84 15.68 1.65
CA THR A 435 4.87 16.66 1.28
C THR A 435 5.74 16.08 0.18
N MET A 436 5.80 16.74 -0.97
CA MET A 436 6.46 16.23 -2.18
C MET A 436 7.44 17.26 -2.77
N LEU A 437 8.61 16.81 -3.21
CA LEU A 437 9.51 17.63 -4.03
C LEU A 437 9.06 17.52 -5.49
N VAL A 438 8.19 18.43 -5.90
CA VAL A 438 7.52 18.36 -7.19
C VAL A 438 8.37 19.02 -8.28
N LYS A 439 8.55 18.29 -9.40
CA LYS A 439 9.17 18.73 -10.63
C LYS A 439 8.12 19.23 -11.62
N TYR A 440 8.27 20.44 -12.14
CA TYR A 440 7.30 21.06 -13.05
C TYR A 440 7.97 22.00 -14.07
N ARG A 441 7.20 22.41 -15.09
CA ARG A 441 7.65 23.37 -16.12
C ARG A 441 7.68 24.79 -15.56
N ALA A 442 8.64 25.60 -16.02
CA ALA A 442 8.69 27.02 -15.65
C ALA A 442 7.42 27.77 -16.07
N ASN A 443 6.90 27.47 -17.26
CA ASN A 443 5.61 27.94 -17.75
C ASN A 443 4.59 26.83 -17.52
N LEU A 444 3.68 27.05 -16.57
CA LEU A 444 2.67 26.09 -16.18
C LEU A 444 1.47 26.15 -17.15
N PRO A 445 1.09 25.03 -17.78
CA PRO A 445 -0.11 24.99 -18.58
C PRO A 445 -1.37 25.00 -17.69
N ALA A 446 -2.50 25.41 -18.26
CA ALA A 446 -3.80 25.08 -17.69
C ALA A 446 -3.99 23.55 -17.76
N LEU A 447 -4.45 22.95 -16.66
CA LEU A 447 -4.64 21.51 -16.60
C LEU A 447 -5.93 21.12 -17.35
N PRO A 448 -5.90 20.11 -18.25
CA PRO A 448 -7.09 19.60 -18.90
C PRO A 448 -8.16 19.18 -17.88
N GLN A 449 -9.45 19.42 -18.20
CA GLN A 449 -10.57 19.18 -17.28
C GLN A 449 -10.64 17.72 -16.77
N ASN A 450 -10.35 16.76 -17.66
CA ASN A 450 -10.29 15.34 -17.35
C ASN A 450 -9.11 14.93 -16.44
N ASN A 451 -8.18 15.85 -16.18
CA ASN A 451 -7.05 15.66 -15.28
C ASN A 451 -7.22 16.40 -13.95
N HIS A 452 -8.34 17.09 -13.75
CA HIS A 452 -8.64 17.78 -12.50
C HIS A 452 -8.78 16.76 -11.36
N PRO A 453 -8.27 17.03 -10.15
CA PRO A 453 -8.47 16.15 -9.01
C PRO A 453 -9.95 16.11 -8.63
N ALA A 454 -10.43 14.93 -8.21
CA ALA A 454 -11.80 14.77 -7.74
C ALA A 454 -11.99 15.23 -6.27
N GLY A 455 -10.89 15.40 -5.53
CA GLY A 455 -10.91 15.83 -4.13
C GLY A 455 -11.21 17.33 -3.94
N ALA A 456 -11.83 17.66 -2.80
CA ALA A 456 -12.16 19.02 -2.43
C ALA A 456 -10.91 19.92 -2.29
N ARG A 457 -11.09 21.20 -2.61
CA ARG A 457 -10.10 22.25 -2.37
C ARG A 457 -10.01 22.51 -0.87
N THR A 458 -8.86 22.25 -0.26
CA THR A 458 -8.59 22.71 1.11
C THR A 458 -8.12 24.16 1.04
N THR A 459 -8.97 25.11 1.46
CA THR A 459 -8.56 26.50 1.62
C THR A 459 -7.67 26.63 2.87
N ALA A 460 -6.60 27.44 2.78
CA ALA A 460 -5.64 27.67 3.88
C ALA A 460 -6.26 28.14 5.21
N THR A 461 -7.51 28.63 5.19
CA THR A 461 -8.29 28.98 6.39
C THR A 461 -8.75 27.78 7.22
N ALA A 462 -8.91 26.59 6.62
CA ALA A 462 -9.39 25.40 7.32
C ALA A 462 -8.36 24.76 8.27
N GLU A 463 -7.05 25.02 8.07
CA GLU A 463 -5.99 24.55 8.98
C GLU A 463 -6.12 25.15 10.39
N THR A 464 -6.75 26.32 10.54
CA THR A 464 -6.90 26.98 11.84
C THR A 464 -8.14 26.50 12.61
N GLU A 465 -9.22 26.13 11.91
CA GLU A 465 -10.46 25.64 12.55
C GLU A 465 -10.38 24.15 12.92
N MET A 466 -9.65 23.32 12.16
CA MET A 466 -9.45 21.91 12.50
C MET A 466 -8.65 21.69 13.80
N LEU A 467 -7.75 22.61 14.14
CA LEU A 467 -7.03 22.57 15.43
C LEU A 467 -7.88 23.00 16.63
N ALA A 468 -8.98 23.72 16.42
CA ALA A 468 -9.81 24.29 17.49
C ALA A 468 -11.04 23.44 17.84
N GLY A 469 -11.48 22.52 16.95
CA GLY A 469 -12.76 21.81 17.09
C GLY A 469 -12.81 20.61 18.06
N HIS A 470 -11.74 20.31 18.81
CA HIS A 470 -11.65 19.09 19.64
C HIS A 470 -12.23 19.20 21.07
N LEU A 471 -13.17 20.12 21.31
CA LEU A 471 -13.86 20.20 22.60
C LEU A 471 -15.28 20.72 22.40
N LEU A 472 -16.30 19.88 22.56
CA LEU A 472 -17.60 20.27 23.13
C LEU A 472 -18.39 19.04 23.65
N PRO A 473 -19.32 19.24 24.61
CA PRO A 473 -19.64 18.33 25.69
C PRO A 473 -21.02 17.65 25.57
N ASP A 474 -21.26 16.73 26.49
CA ASP A 474 -22.50 15.97 26.71
C ASP A 474 -23.77 16.83 26.82
N GLY A 475 -24.86 16.27 26.27
CA GLY A 475 -26.18 16.28 26.90
C GLY A 475 -27.21 17.30 26.41
N ALA A 476 -28.12 16.87 25.52
CA ALA A 476 -29.50 17.37 25.49
C ALA A 476 -30.44 16.36 24.80
N THR A 477 -31.34 15.78 25.58
CA THR A 477 -32.46 14.92 25.17
C THR A 477 -33.65 15.76 24.67
N THR A 478 -34.29 15.38 23.55
CA THR A 478 -35.74 15.60 23.34
C THR A 478 -36.37 14.54 22.43
N ASN A 479 -37.54 14.11 22.88
CA ASN A 479 -38.53 13.09 22.50
C ASN A 479 -38.84 12.79 21.01
N ASP A 480 -38.62 11.52 20.67
CA ASP A 480 -39.56 10.47 20.19
C ASP A 480 -41.02 10.83 19.82
N GLU A 481 -41.40 10.56 18.56
CA GLU A 481 -42.68 9.93 18.15
C GLU A 481 -42.49 9.19 16.80
N GLY A 482 -42.85 7.90 16.72
CA GLY A 482 -43.11 7.17 15.46
C GLY A 482 -42.27 5.92 15.17
N ALA A 483 -42.22 4.95 16.08
CA ALA A 483 -41.51 3.68 15.91
C ALA A 483 -42.14 2.75 14.86
N LEU A 484 -41.35 2.31 13.86
CA LEU A 484 -41.61 1.07 13.11
C LEU A 484 -40.38 0.19 12.83
N PHE A 485 -39.16 0.60 13.20
CA PHE A 485 -37.99 -0.30 13.35
C PHE A 485 -36.93 0.30 14.30
N PRO A 486 -36.57 -0.34 15.44
CA PRO A 486 -35.44 0.08 16.25
C PRO A 486 -34.10 -0.50 15.76
N ARG A 487 -33.09 0.36 15.72
CA ARG A 487 -31.65 0.04 15.54
C ARG A 487 -31.12 -0.84 16.70
N PRO A 488 -30.10 -1.68 16.51
CA PRO A 488 -29.51 -2.42 17.62
C PRO A 488 -28.55 -1.54 18.44
N THR A 489 -28.94 -1.28 19.68
CA THR A 489 -28.07 -0.80 20.77
C THR A 489 -27.25 -1.96 21.35
N ARG A 490 -25.98 -1.69 21.63
CA ARG A 490 -25.03 -2.61 22.29
C ARG A 490 -25.34 -2.65 23.80
N ASN A 491 -25.90 -3.74 24.32
CA ASN A 491 -25.53 -4.31 25.63
C ASN A 491 -26.22 -5.67 25.90
N SER A 492 -25.37 -6.68 26.12
CA SER A 492 -25.54 -7.88 26.97
C SER A 492 -26.89 -8.60 27.02
N ARG A 493 -27.04 -9.66 26.21
CA ARG A 493 -27.51 -11.01 26.62
C ARG A 493 -27.51 -11.96 25.40
N GLU A 494 -27.19 -13.22 25.66
CA GLU A 494 -27.21 -14.35 24.72
C GLU A 494 -28.49 -14.44 23.86
N PRO A 495 -28.42 -15.04 22.65
CA PRO A 495 -29.52 -15.09 21.71
C PRO A 495 -30.66 -15.98 22.22
N ARG A 496 -31.90 -15.45 22.21
CA ARG A 496 -33.12 -16.27 22.32
C ARG A 496 -33.70 -16.50 20.93
N ALA A 497 -34.01 -17.76 20.66
CA ALA A 497 -34.70 -18.25 19.47
C ALA A 497 -36.10 -17.63 19.32
N ASN A 498 -36.56 -17.47 18.06
CA ASN A 498 -37.89 -17.06 17.57
C ASN A 498 -38.16 -15.59 17.20
N ASP A 499 -37.36 -14.99 16.31
CA ASP A 499 -37.92 -14.02 15.35
C ASP A 499 -38.13 -14.73 14.01
N THR A 500 -39.28 -15.38 13.87
CA THR A 500 -39.64 -16.13 12.66
C THR A 500 -39.97 -15.18 11.52
N VAL A 501 -39.12 -15.18 10.48
CA VAL A 501 -39.37 -14.54 9.19
C VAL A 501 -40.72 -15.01 8.61
N ASP A 502 -41.67 -14.10 8.40
CA ASP A 502 -42.97 -14.41 7.78
C ASP A 502 -42.96 -13.98 6.30
N SER A 503 -42.80 -14.96 5.40
CA SER A 503 -42.72 -14.72 3.95
C SER A 503 -43.97 -14.06 3.38
N ARG A 504 -45.16 -14.24 3.97
CA ARG A 504 -46.39 -13.59 3.48
C ARG A 504 -46.39 -12.09 3.80
N ARG A 505 -46.02 -11.71 5.03
CA ARG A 505 -45.93 -10.29 5.41
C ARG A 505 -44.87 -9.54 4.60
N ILE A 506 -43.77 -10.22 4.24
CA ILE A 506 -42.73 -9.66 3.38
C ILE A 506 -43.28 -9.43 1.96
N LEU A 507 -44.04 -10.37 1.40
CA LEU A 507 -44.66 -10.20 0.08
C LEU A 507 -45.71 -9.08 0.06
N ASP A 508 -46.51 -8.93 1.12
CA ASP A 508 -47.47 -7.84 1.26
C ASP A 508 -46.77 -6.48 1.36
N TRP A 509 -45.67 -6.41 2.12
CA TRP A 509 -44.85 -5.21 2.20
C TRP A 509 -44.24 -4.85 0.84
N LEU A 510 -43.72 -5.84 0.11
CA LEU A 510 -43.18 -5.63 -1.24
C LEU A 510 -44.25 -5.17 -2.24
N ALA A 511 -45.49 -5.63 -2.09
CA ALA A 511 -46.62 -5.17 -2.90
C ALA A 511 -46.89 -3.67 -2.69
N VAL A 512 -46.82 -3.20 -1.43
CA VAL A 512 -46.95 -1.77 -1.10
C VAL A 512 -45.80 -0.95 -1.68
N GLN A 513 -44.57 -1.49 -1.71
CA GLN A 513 -43.42 -0.82 -2.34
C GLN A 513 -43.40 -0.92 -3.87
N GLY A 514 -44.38 -1.60 -4.48
CA GLY A 514 -44.43 -1.76 -5.94
C GLY A 514 -43.35 -2.68 -6.50
N TYR A 515 -42.74 -3.54 -5.67
CA TYR A 515 -41.68 -4.47 -6.05
C TYR A 515 -40.45 -3.80 -6.71
N ASP A 516 -40.02 -2.63 -6.24
CA ASP A 516 -38.78 -2.02 -6.72
C ASP A 516 -37.54 -2.87 -6.37
N ASP A 517 -36.49 -2.74 -7.19
CA ASP A 517 -35.29 -3.58 -7.08
C ASP A 517 -34.59 -3.48 -5.72
N THR A 518 -34.67 -2.31 -5.07
CA THR A 518 -34.03 -2.06 -3.77
C THR A 518 -34.78 -2.80 -2.66
N SER A 519 -36.11 -2.68 -2.64
CA SER A 519 -36.97 -3.38 -1.68
C SER A 519 -36.91 -4.89 -1.86
N VAL A 520 -36.89 -5.37 -3.10
CA VAL A 520 -36.75 -6.80 -3.41
C VAL A 520 -35.40 -7.33 -2.93
N GLY A 521 -34.30 -6.62 -3.20
CA GLY A 521 -32.96 -6.98 -2.73
C GLY A 521 -32.87 -7.01 -1.20
N TYR A 522 -33.49 -6.03 -0.53
CA TYR A 522 -33.56 -5.96 0.93
C TYR A 522 -34.31 -7.17 1.53
N ALA A 523 -35.49 -7.49 1.00
CA ALA A 523 -36.30 -8.62 1.45
C ALA A 523 -35.57 -9.97 1.27
N LEU A 524 -34.96 -10.18 0.10
CA LEU A 524 -34.18 -11.38 -0.20
C LEU A 524 -33.02 -11.57 0.78
N ARG A 525 -32.23 -10.51 0.99
CA ARG A 525 -31.12 -10.53 1.94
C ARG A 525 -31.61 -10.90 3.35
N ARG A 526 -32.74 -10.32 3.79
CA ARG A 526 -33.27 -10.56 5.13
C ARG A 526 -33.75 -12.00 5.33
N VAL A 527 -34.37 -12.62 4.33
CA VAL A 527 -34.78 -14.02 4.40
C VAL A 527 -33.58 -14.97 4.30
N ILE A 528 -32.52 -14.61 3.58
CA ILE A 528 -31.26 -15.38 3.55
C ILE A 528 -30.56 -15.33 4.92
N GLU A 529 -30.51 -14.16 5.55
CA GLU A 529 -29.80 -13.96 6.82
C GLU A 529 -30.54 -14.57 8.02
N SER A 530 -31.87 -14.72 7.96
CA SER A 530 -32.67 -15.03 9.15
C SER A 530 -33.81 -16.04 8.92
N GLY A 531 -34.06 -16.47 7.69
CA GLY A 531 -35.12 -17.41 7.32
C GLY A 531 -34.62 -18.82 7.01
N THR A 532 -35.56 -19.75 6.81
CA THR A 532 -35.27 -21.13 6.40
C THR A 532 -35.26 -21.28 4.87
N PRO A 533 -34.66 -22.35 4.32
CA PRO A 533 -34.69 -22.62 2.88
C PRO A 533 -36.12 -22.73 2.30
N THR A 534 -37.07 -23.21 3.10
CA THR A 534 -38.49 -23.27 2.73
C THR A 534 -39.08 -21.86 2.59
N GLN A 535 -38.81 -20.97 3.55
CA GLN A 535 -39.28 -19.58 3.53
C GLN A 535 -38.67 -18.78 2.38
N LEU A 536 -37.40 -19.03 2.05
CA LEU A 536 -36.76 -18.45 0.87
C LEU A 536 -37.42 -18.92 -0.43
N SER A 537 -37.73 -20.22 -0.52
CA SER A 537 -38.44 -20.79 -1.67
C SER A 537 -39.86 -20.22 -1.80
N GLU A 538 -40.57 -20.02 -0.69
CA GLU A 538 -41.89 -19.40 -0.67
C GLU A 538 -41.85 -17.94 -1.12
N LEU A 539 -40.88 -17.15 -0.64
CA LEU A 539 -40.68 -15.76 -1.06
C LEU A 539 -40.39 -15.68 -2.56
N LEU A 540 -39.46 -16.51 -3.05
CA LEU A 540 -39.08 -16.54 -4.47
C LEU A 540 -40.25 -16.95 -5.37
N ASN A 541 -41.06 -17.94 -4.96
CA ASN A 541 -42.25 -18.34 -5.70
C ASN A 541 -43.33 -17.25 -5.71
N GLY A 542 -43.54 -16.56 -4.58
CA GLY A 542 -44.46 -15.43 -4.48
C GLY A 542 -44.05 -14.24 -5.34
N LEU A 543 -42.78 -13.85 -5.30
CA LEU A 543 -42.19 -12.82 -6.17
C LEU A 543 -42.35 -13.18 -7.65
N ARG A 544 -42.06 -14.44 -8.02
CA ARG A 544 -42.21 -14.93 -9.39
C ARG A 544 -43.66 -14.85 -9.87
N HIS A 545 -44.63 -15.15 -9.01
CA HIS A 545 -46.05 -15.02 -9.36
C HIS A 545 -46.41 -13.56 -9.56
N ALA A 546 -46.14 -12.70 -8.57
CA ALA A 546 -46.50 -11.29 -8.59
C ALA A 546 -45.92 -10.52 -9.78
N LEU A 547 -44.64 -10.76 -10.12
CA LEU A 547 -43.97 -10.10 -11.24
C LEU A 547 -44.44 -10.61 -12.61
N ARG A 548 -44.92 -11.85 -12.71
CA ARG A 548 -45.45 -12.43 -13.96
C ARG A 548 -46.93 -12.15 -14.20
N SER A 549 -47.70 -11.87 -13.15
CA SER A 549 -49.11 -11.49 -13.23
C SER A 549 -49.32 -9.98 -13.45
N ARG A 550 -48.25 -9.19 -13.53
CA ARG A 550 -48.36 -7.79 -13.99
C ARG A 550 -48.68 -7.79 -15.49
N PRO A 551 -49.75 -7.10 -15.94
CA PRO A 551 -49.98 -6.91 -17.37
C PRO A 551 -48.75 -6.20 -17.95
N THR A 552 -48.20 -6.76 -19.03
CA THR A 552 -47.13 -6.10 -19.77
C THR A 552 -47.70 -4.84 -20.42
N ASP A 553 -46.90 -3.75 -20.47
CA ASP A 553 -47.23 -2.45 -21.09
C ASP A 553 -47.58 -2.50 -22.59
N ARG A 554 -47.88 -3.68 -23.15
CA ARG A 554 -48.37 -3.88 -24.52
C ARG A 554 -49.89 -3.94 -24.65
N GLU A 555 -50.66 -3.88 -23.56
CA GLU A 555 -52.14 -3.86 -23.60
C GLU A 555 -52.75 -2.51 -23.15
N LEU A 556 -51.93 -1.46 -22.96
CA LEU A 556 -52.38 -0.09 -22.67
C LEU A 556 -51.80 0.94 -23.66
N GLN A 557 -51.86 0.61 -24.96
CA GLN A 557 -51.73 1.60 -26.05
C GLN A 557 -53.03 1.69 -26.85
#